data_AF-A0A1Q4URD7-F1
#
_entry.id   AF-A0A1Q4URD7-F1
#
_cell.length_a   1.000
_cell.length_b   1.000
_cell.length_c   1.000
_cell.angle_alpha   90.00
_cell.angle_beta   90.00
_cell.angle_gamma   90.00
#
_symmetry.space_group_name_H-M   'P 1'
#
loop_
_entity.id
_entity.type
_entity.pdbx_description
1 polymer ?
#
loop_
_entity_poly.entity_id
_entity_poly.type
_entity_poly.pdbx_seq_one_letter_code
_entity_poly.pdbx_strand_id
1 'polypeptide(L)'
;MTENAEILRMIQNLIAIGTITDADHARALVKLDVNGRKSQWLPVPGVIGQNHRGTNHLRKGTQVVVASPSGDPSNGVILQVLYSDSLPSVSTDGAVDIVQWEDGTVAKYDTNSKTMTLNSVGDLVLTAAGAIRIKAGGKLSLDAAHISALEDS
;
A
#
# COMPACT_ATOMS: atom_id res chain seq x y z
N MET A 1 36.71 -23.33 -12.97
CA MET A 1 36.32 -23.28 -11.53
C MET A 1 35.89 -21.89 -11.07
N THR A 2 36.34 -20.80 -11.71
CA THR A 2 35.93 -19.40 -11.42
C THR A 2 34.59 -19.00 -12.03
N GLU A 3 34.25 -19.48 -13.21
CA GLU A 3 33.01 -19.14 -13.93
C GLU A 3 31.75 -19.60 -13.18
N ASN A 4 31.77 -20.82 -12.64
CA ASN A 4 30.66 -21.33 -11.82
C ASN A 4 30.48 -20.53 -10.52
N ALA A 5 31.57 -20.03 -9.92
CA ALA A 5 31.49 -19.22 -8.71
C ALA A 5 30.84 -17.85 -8.98
N GLU A 6 31.16 -17.20 -10.09
CA GLU A 6 30.51 -15.94 -10.47
C GLU A 6 29.03 -16.14 -10.82
N ILE A 7 28.69 -17.19 -11.57
CA ILE A 7 27.29 -17.53 -11.87
C ILE A 7 26.50 -17.76 -10.57
N LEU A 8 27.05 -18.53 -9.62
CA LEU A 8 26.40 -18.75 -8.32
C LEU A 8 26.22 -17.45 -7.53
N ARG A 9 27.21 -16.55 -7.55
CA ARG A 9 27.11 -15.23 -6.91
C ARG A 9 26.01 -14.39 -7.54
N MET A 10 25.90 -14.37 -8.87
CA MET A 10 24.83 -13.65 -9.58
C MET A 10 23.46 -14.22 -9.26
N ILE A 11 23.32 -15.55 -9.24
CA ILE A 11 22.07 -16.25 -8.89
C ILE A 11 21.66 -15.92 -7.45
N GLN A 12 22.59 -15.92 -6.49
CA GLN A 12 22.32 -15.58 -5.09
C GLN A 12 21.83 -14.14 -4.91
N ASN A 13 22.28 -13.22 -5.75
CA ASN A 13 21.87 -11.81 -5.68
C ASN A 13 20.61 -11.52 -6.51
N LEU A 14 20.17 -12.44 -7.36
CA LEU A 14 19.14 -12.19 -8.36
C LEU A 14 17.79 -11.81 -7.74
N ILE A 15 17.38 -12.50 -6.67
CA ILE A 15 16.16 -12.23 -5.92
C ILE A 15 16.46 -12.37 -4.42
N ALA A 16 16.06 -11.37 -3.65
CA ALA A 16 16.25 -11.37 -2.20
C ALA A 16 15.05 -10.72 -1.49
N ILE A 17 14.97 -10.96 -0.19
CA ILE A 17 14.05 -10.25 0.70
C ILE A 17 14.84 -9.12 1.36
N GLY A 18 14.27 -7.92 1.38
CA GLY A 18 14.84 -6.76 2.05
C GLY A 18 13.84 -6.05 2.95
N THR A 19 14.35 -5.17 3.80
CA THR A 19 13.54 -4.33 4.69
C THR A 19 13.85 -2.86 4.46
N ILE A 20 12.83 -2.01 4.32
CA ILE A 20 13.04 -0.57 4.10
C ILE A 20 13.71 0.05 5.32
N THR A 21 14.82 0.75 5.10
CA THR A 21 15.59 1.46 6.14
C THR A 21 15.38 2.96 6.11
N ASP A 22 15.26 3.54 4.92
CA ASP A 22 15.12 4.96 4.67
C ASP A 22 14.11 5.18 3.51
N ALA A 23 13.31 6.25 3.58
CA ALA A 23 12.31 6.58 2.55
C ALA A 23 12.37 8.07 2.18
N ASP A 24 12.36 8.37 0.89
CA ASP A 24 12.21 9.70 0.30
C ASP A 24 10.87 9.75 -0.43
N HIS A 25 9.84 10.23 0.27
CA HIS A 25 8.48 10.30 -0.25
C HIS A 25 8.32 11.33 -1.37
N ALA A 26 9.14 12.39 -1.39
CA ALA A 26 9.04 13.42 -2.43
C ALA A 26 9.47 12.88 -3.81
N ARG A 27 10.39 11.91 -3.82
CA ARG A 27 10.91 11.30 -5.05
C ARG A 27 10.42 9.87 -5.29
N ALA A 28 9.58 9.33 -4.41
CA ALA A 28 9.13 7.93 -4.40
C ALA A 28 10.31 6.94 -4.43
N LEU A 29 11.33 7.17 -3.60
CA LEU A 29 12.52 6.32 -3.48
C LEU A 29 12.64 5.71 -2.07
N VAL A 30 13.22 4.53 -1.97
CA VAL A 30 13.53 3.85 -0.70
C VAL A 30 14.92 3.24 -0.71
N LYS A 31 15.53 3.08 0.47
CA LYS A 31 16.69 2.21 0.68
C LYS A 31 16.27 0.96 1.43
N LEU A 32 16.87 -0.16 1.06
CA LEU A 32 16.63 -1.46 1.66
C LEU A 32 17.87 -1.92 2.42
N ASP A 33 17.69 -2.61 3.54
CA ASP A 33 18.66 -3.57 4.03
C ASP A 33 18.35 -4.92 3.38
N VAL A 34 19.34 -5.49 2.69
CA VAL A 34 19.30 -6.83 2.11
C VAL A 34 20.50 -7.60 2.66
N ASN A 35 20.24 -8.57 3.53
CA ASN A 35 21.27 -9.41 4.17
C ASN A 35 22.39 -8.60 4.87
N GLY A 36 22.02 -7.53 5.59
CA GLY A 36 22.95 -6.66 6.32
C GLY A 36 23.65 -5.61 5.45
N ARG A 37 23.24 -5.46 4.19
CA ARG A 37 23.80 -4.49 3.25
C ARG A 37 22.74 -3.48 2.85
N LYS A 38 23.07 -2.19 2.97
CA LYS A 38 22.21 -1.12 2.48
C LYS A 38 22.28 -1.00 0.96
N SER A 39 21.12 -0.92 0.32
CA SER A 39 21.00 -0.66 -1.11
C SER A 39 21.25 0.81 -1.46
N GLN A 40 21.36 1.08 -2.76
CA GLN A 40 21.14 2.43 -3.29
C GLN A 40 19.66 2.84 -3.17
N TRP A 41 19.34 4.07 -3.53
CA TRP A 41 17.95 4.51 -3.64
C TRP A 41 17.26 3.78 -4.80
N LEU A 42 16.22 3.01 -4.48
CA LEU A 42 15.43 2.26 -5.44
C LEU A 42 14.04 2.90 -5.58
N PRO A 43 13.45 2.92 -6.78
CA PRO A 43 12.10 3.40 -6.96
C PRO A 43 11.08 2.51 -6.26
N VAL A 44 10.07 3.13 -5.66
CA VAL A 44 8.89 2.44 -5.11
C VAL A 44 8.00 1.99 -6.27
N PRO A 45 7.46 0.75 -6.26
CA PRO A 45 6.50 0.31 -7.26
C PRO A 45 5.20 1.12 -7.12
N GLY A 46 4.75 1.72 -8.23
CA GLY A 46 3.53 2.52 -8.28
C GLY A 46 2.32 1.72 -8.76
N VAL A 47 1.13 2.12 -8.33
CA VAL A 47 -0.14 1.64 -8.89
C VAL A 47 -0.57 2.65 -9.96
N ILE A 48 -0.02 2.48 -11.17
CA ILE A 48 -0.14 3.48 -12.24
C ILE A 48 -0.49 2.85 -13.59
N GLY A 49 -1.20 3.62 -14.41
CA GLY A 49 -1.46 3.40 -15.83
C GLY A 49 -1.62 4.74 -16.54
N GLN A 50 -1.77 4.75 -17.87
CA GLN A 50 -1.96 6.01 -18.60
C GLN A 50 -3.25 6.76 -18.16
N ASN A 51 -4.23 6.02 -17.65
CA ASN A 51 -5.52 6.52 -17.20
C ASN A 51 -5.64 6.73 -15.68
N HIS A 52 -4.69 6.27 -14.86
CA HIS A 52 -4.79 6.36 -13.40
C HIS A 52 -3.40 6.41 -12.74
N ARG A 53 -3.29 7.09 -11.59
CA ARG A 53 -2.07 7.09 -10.77
C ARG A 53 -2.46 7.09 -9.30
N GLY A 54 -2.01 6.09 -8.55
CA GLY A 54 -2.18 5.97 -7.10
C GLY A 54 -0.83 6.01 -6.39
N THR A 55 -0.82 6.59 -5.18
CA THR A 55 0.38 6.68 -4.33
C THR A 55 0.12 6.05 -2.98
N ASN A 56 0.92 5.05 -2.63
CA ASN A 56 0.99 4.46 -1.30
C ASN A 56 2.43 4.62 -0.78
N HIS A 57 2.61 5.38 0.28
CA HIS A 57 3.94 5.65 0.82
C HIS A 57 4.48 4.46 1.60
N LEU A 58 5.45 3.74 1.05
CA LEU A 58 6.17 2.70 1.79
C LEU A 58 7.06 3.34 2.85
N ARG A 59 7.03 2.80 4.07
CA ARG A 59 7.72 3.35 5.25
C ARG A 59 8.81 2.41 5.74
N LYS A 60 9.66 2.91 6.63
CA LYS A 60 10.68 2.11 7.30
C LYS A 60 10.06 0.89 7.99
N GLY A 61 10.74 -0.26 7.91
CA GLY A 61 10.29 -1.52 8.49
C GLY A 61 9.46 -2.39 7.56
N THR A 62 8.98 -1.88 6.44
CA THR A 62 8.24 -2.69 5.46
C THR A 62 9.16 -3.69 4.77
N GLN A 63 8.73 -4.96 4.72
CA GLN A 63 9.44 -6.04 4.04
C GLN A 63 9.04 -6.11 2.56
N VAL A 64 10.03 -6.32 1.69
CA VAL A 64 9.84 -6.34 0.24
C VAL A 64 10.65 -7.46 -0.41
N VAL A 65 10.18 -7.92 -1.57
CA VAL A 65 10.97 -8.73 -2.51
C VAL A 65 11.66 -7.79 -3.48
N VAL A 66 12.98 -7.91 -3.60
CA VAL A 66 13.80 -7.15 -4.55
C VAL A 66 14.46 -8.10 -5.53
N ALA A 67 14.44 -7.73 -6.81
CA ALA A 67 15.21 -8.38 -7.85
C ALA A 67 16.37 -7.50 -8.29
N SER A 68 17.50 -8.11 -8.62
CA SER A 68 18.71 -7.46 -9.09
C SER A 68 18.95 -7.88 -10.54
N PRO A 69 18.48 -7.11 -11.55
CA PRO A 69 18.73 -7.42 -12.96
C PRO A 69 20.21 -7.71 -13.21
N SER A 70 20.49 -8.78 -13.96
CA SER A 70 21.85 -9.27 -14.21
C SER A 70 22.65 -9.64 -12.94
N GLY A 71 21.97 -9.91 -11.82
CA GLY A 71 22.62 -10.24 -10.54
C GLY A 71 23.38 -9.07 -9.91
N ASP A 72 23.13 -7.83 -10.34
CA ASP A 72 23.76 -6.61 -9.81
C ASP A 72 22.81 -5.87 -8.85
N PRO A 73 23.06 -5.91 -7.53
CA PRO A 73 22.21 -5.24 -6.54
C PRO A 73 22.10 -3.72 -6.69
N SER A 74 23.01 -3.09 -7.44
CA SER A 74 22.94 -1.64 -7.71
C SER A 74 21.75 -1.27 -8.61
N ASN A 75 21.26 -2.23 -9.41
CA ASN A 75 20.11 -2.07 -10.31
C ASN A 75 18.81 -2.58 -9.70
N GLY A 76 18.73 -2.71 -8.37
CA GLY A 76 17.60 -3.33 -7.67
C GLY A 76 16.23 -2.78 -8.07
N VAL A 77 15.25 -3.66 -8.21
CA VAL A 77 13.85 -3.33 -8.46
C VAL A 77 12.98 -4.06 -7.45
N ILE A 78 12.11 -3.32 -6.78
CA ILE A 78 11.14 -3.90 -5.85
C ILE A 78 10.03 -4.55 -6.67
N LEU A 79 9.84 -5.85 -6.46
CA LEU A 79 8.81 -6.64 -7.16
C LEU A 79 7.50 -6.70 -6.39
N GLN A 80 7.59 -6.80 -5.06
CA GLN A 80 6.41 -7.02 -4.21
C GLN A 80 6.66 -6.52 -2.80
N VAL A 81 5.58 -6.10 -2.13
CA VAL A 81 5.54 -5.79 -0.71
C VAL A 81 4.93 -6.98 0.05
N LEU A 82 5.51 -7.34 1.19
CA LEU A 82 5.12 -8.50 1.98
C LEU A 82 4.59 -8.09 3.36
N TYR A 83 3.62 -8.85 3.86
CA TYR A 83 3.37 -8.92 5.29
C TYR A 83 4.58 -9.50 6.01
N SER A 84 4.79 -9.09 7.25
CA SER A 84 5.88 -9.58 8.12
C SER A 84 5.38 -9.74 9.54
N ASP A 85 6.16 -10.36 10.42
CA ASP A 85 5.81 -10.47 11.85
C ASP A 85 5.59 -9.08 12.49
N SER A 86 6.32 -8.06 12.02
CA SER A 86 6.18 -6.69 12.50
C SER A 86 5.01 -5.92 11.87
N LEU A 87 4.54 -6.36 10.70
CA LEU A 87 3.45 -5.75 9.93
C LEU A 87 2.58 -6.87 9.33
N PRO A 88 1.79 -7.57 10.17
CA PRO A 88 0.96 -8.68 9.73
C PRO A 88 -0.28 -8.17 8.98
N SER A 89 -1.02 -9.11 8.36
CA SER A 89 -2.37 -8.81 7.86
C SER A 89 -3.26 -8.33 9.01
N VAL A 90 -4.11 -7.34 8.73
CA VAL A 90 -5.06 -6.79 9.72
C VAL A 90 -6.35 -7.63 9.84
N SER A 91 -6.53 -8.64 8.99
CA SER A 91 -7.63 -9.61 9.05
C SER A 91 -7.13 -11.03 8.81
N THR A 92 -7.74 -11.98 9.52
CA THR A 92 -7.61 -13.43 9.30
C THR A 92 -8.84 -14.03 8.62
N ASP A 93 -9.90 -13.23 8.42
CA ASP A 93 -11.13 -13.68 7.77
C ASP A 93 -11.00 -13.54 6.25
N GLY A 94 -11.08 -14.67 5.55
CA GLY A 94 -11.01 -14.73 4.08
C GLY A 94 -12.21 -14.13 3.35
N ALA A 95 -13.27 -13.76 4.07
CA ALA A 95 -14.41 -13.05 3.51
C ALA A 95 -14.26 -11.52 3.53
N VAL A 96 -13.18 -11.00 4.13
CA VAL A 96 -12.98 -9.57 4.41
C VAL A 96 -11.81 -9.00 3.61
N ASP A 97 -12.11 -8.00 2.78
CA ASP A 97 -11.12 -7.10 2.19
C ASP A 97 -11.05 -5.81 3.02
N ILE A 98 -9.87 -5.41 3.46
CA ILE A 98 -9.71 -4.28 4.39
C ILE A 98 -8.43 -3.49 4.14
N VAL A 99 -8.56 -2.17 4.20
CA VAL A 99 -7.46 -1.22 4.32
C VAL A 99 -7.61 -0.51 5.66
N GLN A 100 -6.56 -0.58 6.49
CA GLN A 100 -6.50 0.08 7.78
C GLN A 100 -5.31 1.04 7.81
N TRP A 101 -5.56 2.27 8.25
CA TRP A 101 -4.53 3.28 8.48
C TRP A 101 -4.11 3.29 9.96
N GLU A 102 -2.91 3.82 10.22
CA GLU A 102 -2.27 3.82 11.56
C GLU A 102 -3.10 4.57 12.62
N ASP A 103 -3.89 5.55 12.21
CA ASP A 103 -4.79 6.32 13.08
C ASP A 103 -6.05 5.55 13.49
N GLY A 104 -6.31 4.38 12.89
CA GLY A 104 -7.50 3.57 13.09
C GLY A 104 -8.62 3.79 12.08
N THR A 105 -8.42 4.67 11.08
CA THR A 105 -9.33 4.79 9.94
C THR A 105 -9.36 3.48 9.15
N VAL A 106 -10.54 3.07 8.67
CA VAL A 106 -10.75 1.78 7.98
C VAL A 106 -11.68 1.91 6.78
N ALA A 107 -11.30 1.28 5.67
CA ALA A 107 -12.20 0.96 4.55
C ALA A 107 -12.28 -0.57 4.44
N LYS A 108 -13.48 -1.14 4.64
CA LYS A 108 -13.69 -2.59 4.75
C LYS A 108 -14.86 -3.03 3.89
N TYR A 109 -14.68 -4.13 3.16
CA TYR A 109 -15.76 -4.89 2.53
C TYR A 109 -15.83 -6.30 3.08
N ASP A 110 -17.02 -6.74 3.45
CA ASP A 110 -17.30 -8.08 3.98
C ASP A 110 -18.28 -8.80 3.06
N THR A 111 -17.84 -9.89 2.45
CA THR A 111 -18.62 -10.63 1.44
C THR A 111 -19.74 -11.48 2.03
N ASN A 112 -19.60 -11.93 3.29
CA ASN A 112 -20.63 -12.72 3.98
C ASN A 112 -21.86 -11.87 4.27
N SER A 113 -21.63 -10.67 4.83
CA SER A 113 -22.69 -9.70 5.14
C SER A 113 -23.05 -8.80 3.95
N LYS A 114 -22.22 -8.79 2.90
CA LYS A 114 -22.31 -7.90 1.73
C LYS A 114 -22.30 -6.42 2.12
N THR A 115 -21.47 -6.07 3.11
CA THR A 115 -21.41 -4.74 3.70
C THR A 115 -20.10 -4.05 3.34
N MET A 116 -20.20 -2.80 2.87
CA MET A 116 -19.07 -1.88 2.73
C MET A 116 -19.14 -0.84 3.85
N THR A 117 -18.04 -0.68 4.59
CA THR A 117 -17.93 0.28 5.69
C THR A 117 -16.73 1.19 5.45
N LEU A 118 -16.98 2.50 5.54
CA LEU A 118 -15.95 3.54 5.61
C LEU A 118 -16.05 4.17 7.00
N ASN A 119 -15.05 3.95 7.84
CA ASN A 119 -14.99 4.48 9.19
C ASN A 119 -13.77 5.40 9.32
N SER A 120 -14.00 6.71 9.37
CA SER A 120 -12.96 7.71 9.59
C SER A 120 -12.87 8.03 11.07
N VAL A 121 -11.65 8.10 11.61
CA VAL A 121 -11.43 8.60 12.98
C VAL A 121 -11.59 10.12 13.04
N GLY A 122 -11.33 10.80 11.91
CA GLY A 122 -11.61 12.23 11.74
C GLY A 122 -12.80 12.47 10.81
N ASP A 123 -12.70 13.52 10.01
CA ASP A 123 -13.74 13.87 9.05
C ASP A 123 -13.80 12.86 7.89
N LEU A 124 -15.01 12.63 7.36
CA LEU A 124 -15.24 11.94 6.10
C LEU A 124 -15.88 12.92 5.12
N VAL A 125 -15.11 13.37 4.12
CA VAL A 125 -15.56 14.37 3.15
C VAL A 125 -15.87 13.71 1.82
N LEU A 126 -17.10 13.91 1.32
CA LEU A 126 -17.52 13.50 -0.02
C LEU A 126 -17.91 14.76 -0.82
N THR A 127 -17.20 15.02 -1.91
CA THR A 127 -17.39 16.21 -2.75
C THR A 127 -17.61 15.81 -4.20
N ALA A 128 -18.54 16.46 -4.88
CA ALA A 128 -18.74 16.33 -6.32
C ALA A 128 -19.00 17.71 -6.93
N ALA A 129 -18.45 17.95 -8.12
CA ALA A 129 -18.76 19.16 -8.89
C ALA A 129 -20.19 19.15 -9.47
N GLY A 130 -20.79 17.96 -9.59
CA GLY A 130 -22.19 17.77 -9.96
C GLY A 130 -23.02 17.30 -8.77
N ALA A 131 -24.14 16.63 -9.05
CA ALA A 131 -25.02 16.10 -8.01
C ALA A 131 -24.46 14.83 -7.34
N ILE A 132 -24.49 14.80 -6.02
CA ILE A 132 -24.36 13.57 -5.22
C ILE A 132 -25.76 12.94 -5.10
N ARG A 133 -25.92 11.69 -5.54
CA ARG A 133 -27.19 10.94 -5.42
C ARG A 133 -27.03 9.77 -4.45
N ILE A 134 -27.80 9.78 -3.37
CA ILE A 134 -27.85 8.71 -2.38
C ILE A 134 -29.22 8.04 -2.46
N LYS A 135 -29.24 6.74 -2.81
CA LYS A 135 -30.47 5.94 -2.88
C LYS A 135 -30.33 4.71 -1.99
N ALA A 136 -31.28 4.53 -1.09
CA ALA A 136 -31.47 3.29 -0.34
C ALA A 136 -32.72 2.57 -0.85
N GLY A 137 -32.63 1.25 -1.08
CA GLY A 137 -33.82 0.43 -1.33
C GLY A 137 -34.66 0.19 -0.06
N GLY A 138 -34.04 0.39 1.10
CA GLY A 138 -34.70 0.36 2.41
C GLY A 138 -34.56 1.71 3.12
N LYS A 139 -34.08 1.70 4.36
CA LYS A 139 -33.95 2.89 5.20
C LYS A 139 -32.63 3.64 4.94
N LEU A 140 -32.72 4.96 4.79
CA LEU A 140 -31.60 5.89 4.96
C LEU A 140 -31.74 6.55 6.34
N SER A 141 -30.71 6.47 7.17
CA SER A 141 -30.68 7.10 8.50
C SER A 141 -29.53 8.11 8.56
N LEU A 142 -29.78 9.29 9.11
CA LEU A 142 -28.78 10.31 9.39
C LEU A 142 -28.87 10.61 10.88
N ASP A 143 -27.74 10.53 11.56
CA ASP A 143 -27.62 10.81 13.00
C ASP A 143 -26.44 11.74 13.20
N ALA A 144 -26.74 12.98 13.59
CA ALA A 144 -25.77 14.02 13.85
C ALA A 144 -26.39 15.07 14.78
N ALA A 145 -25.55 15.76 15.55
CA ALA A 145 -25.97 16.90 16.35
C ALA A 145 -26.59 18.02 15.49
N HIS A 146 -26.09 18.20 14.27
CA HIS A 146 -26.58 19.18 13.30
C HIS A 146 -26.58 18.60 11.89
N ILE A 147 -27.73 18.69 11.21
CA ILE A 147 -27.89 18.35 9.79
C ILE A 147 -28.39 19.61 9.09
N SER A 148 -27.58 20.15 8.18
CA SER A 148 -27.92 21.34 7.40
C SER A 148 -27.89 21.04 5.92
N ALA A 149 -28.95 21.42 5.20
CA ALA A 149 -28.93 21.56 3.76
C ALA A 149 -28.74 23.05 3.45
N LEU A 150 -27.69 23.37 2.68
CA LEU A 150 -27.52 24.70 2.11
C LEU A 150 -28.06 24.66 0.68
N GLU A 151 -29.02 25.52 0.38
CA GLU A 151 -29.46 25.78 -0.99
C GLU A 151 -28.68 26.97 -1.52
N ASP A 152 -28.22 26.92 -2.77
CA ASP A 152 -27.63 28.09 -3.42
C ASP A 152 -28.68 29.20 -3.50
N SER A 153 -28.34 30.38 -2.96
CA SER A 153 -29.17 31.60 -3.00
C SER A 153 -29.26 32.20 -4.40
#